data_AF-A0A6X8TMK3-F1
#
_entry.id   AF-A0A6X8TMK3-F1
#
_cell.length_a   1.000
_cell.length_b   1.000
_cell.length_c   1.000
_cell.angle_alpha   90.00
_cell.angle_beta   90.00
_cell.angle_gamma   90.00
#
_symmetry.space_group_name_H-M   'P 1'
#
loop_
_entity.id
_entity.type
_entity.pdbx_description
1 polymer ?
#
loop_
_entity_poly.entity_id
_entity_poly.type
_entity_poly.pdbx_seq_one_letter_code
_entity_poly.pdbx_strand_id
1 'polypeptide(L)'
;AMQKDQNGGDIPDKDLFVRRIGATRAFDGAVNIGGDDNPWTTAEFISWLESCGAFNHPYWMCRGSWSYAHNKIITDTGCGNICLAGAVVEVMGFRGAMTIRVTTPTTTSGGGVASAQFTYINNGDGYSPGWQRDFNTVNKPAADEMGALSVNGGRINGALGIGTDNALGGSSIVLGDNDTGFKQDGDGILGIYANNARVGYIDNSGLHLSVDVLTNGGIRAGDGKRLSLTSNNNSTMTATFNLWGDANRPTVIELDDDQGWHLYSQRNTDGSIVFTVNGDITANTLRAGGAIYQNNGDIFGSVWGNSWLSLWINNNFVADVQLGAGTSVTTWNNAGSWPNTPGYVVTSVWKDNQGENIDGINYAPLQKRVGNQWYTVQGGTA
;
A
#
# COMPACT_ATOMS: atom_id res chain seq x y z
N ALA A 1 13.62 -79.60 -47.19
CA ALA A 1 12.50 -78.72 -46.76
C ALA A 1 12.56 -78.63 -45.25
N MET A 2 12.31 -77.45 -44.64
CA MET A 2 12.21 -77.33 -43.18
C MET A 2 11.07 -78.24 -42.69
N GLN A 3 11.37 -79.15 -41.77
CA GLN A 3 10.37 -80.07 -41.26
C GLN A 3 9.50 -79.36 -40.22
N LYS A 4 8.28 -78.99 -40.62
CA LYS A 4 7.35 -78.19 -39.82
C LYS A 4 7.06 -78.78 -38.43
N ASP A 5 7.19 -80.10 -38.27
CA ASP A 5 6.82 -80.81 -37.04
C ASP A 5 8.01 -81.03 -36.07
N GLN A 6 9.19 -80.48 -36.37
CA GLN A 6 10.40 -80.67 -35.54
C GLN A 6 10.80 -79.47 -34.69
N ASN A 7 10.02 -78.37 -34.69
CA ASN A 7 10.31 -77.16 -33.92
C ASN A 7 11.76 -76.65 -34.06
N GLY A 8 12.35 -76.78 -35.26
CA GLY A 8 13.73 -76.38 -35.54
C GLY A 8 14.81 -77.38 -35.11
N GLY A 9 14.44 -78.63 -34.78
CA GLY A 9 15.39 -79.73 -34.52
C GLY A 9 16.23 -80.15 -35.73
N ASP A 10 15.74 -79.87 -36.95
CA ASP A 10 16.41 -80.11 -38.23
C ASP A 10 17.44 -79.03 -38.61
N ILE A 11 17.53 -77.94 -37.83
CA ILE A 11 18.47 -76.84 -38.09
C ILE A 11 19.84 -77.22 -37.49
N PRO A 12 20.88 -77.51 -38.32
CA PRO A 12 22.16 -78.00 -37.83
C PRO A 12 22.94 -76.94 -37.05
N ASP A 13 22.77 -75.67 -37.43
CA ASP A 13 23.37 -74.52 -36.78
C ASP A 13 22.29 -73.44 -36.58
N LYS A 14 21.69 -73.45 -35.40
CA LYS A 14 20.62 -72.52 -35.02
C LYS A 14 21.13 -71.08 -34.94
N ASP A 15 22.39 -70.89 -34.59
CA ASP A 15 23.01 -69.58 -34.44
C ASP A 15 23.21 -68.91 -35.81
N LEU A 16 23.81 -69.65 -36.76
CA LEU A 16 23.94 -69.23 -38.15
C LEU A 16 22.59 -69.03 -38.82
N PHE A 17 21.60 -69.89 -38.51
CA PHE A 17 20.25 -69.76 -39.04
C PHE A 17 19.59 -68.45 -38.59
N VAL A 18 19.54 -68.20 -37.27
CA VAL A 18 18.99 -66.94 -36.69
C VAL A 18 19.67 -65.71 -37.30
N ARG A 19 20.99 -65.75 -37.46
CA ARG A 19 21.76 -64.69 -38.13
C ARG A 19 21.31 -64.45 -39.57
N ARG A 20 21.18 -65.51 -40.38
CA ARG A 20 20.87 -65.40 -41.82
C ARG A 20 19.45 -64.89 -42.09
N ILE A 21 18.49 -65.26 -41.25
CA ILE A 21 17.11 -64.81 -41.41
C ILE A 21 16.87 -63.41 -40.80
N GLY A 22 17.87 -62.83 -40.13
CA GLY A 22 17.76 -61.52 -39.48
C GLY A 22 16.86 -61.51 -38.24
N ALA A 23 16.62 -62.67 -37.62
CA ALA A 23 15.84 -62.74 -36.39
C ALA A 23 16.68 -62.30 -35.18
N THR A 24 16.02 -61.74 -34.16
CA THR A 24 16.68 -61.40 -32.90
C THR A 24 17.26 -62.63 -32.24
N ARG A 25 18.55 -62.61 -31.90
CA ARG A 25 19.15 -63.63 -31.04
C ARG A 25 18.91 -63.31 -29.58
N ALA A 26 17.96 -64.01 -28.95
CA ALA A 26 17.81 -64.02 -27.50
C ALA A 26 18.87 -64.95 -26.89
N PHE A 27 19.97 -64.37 -26.41
CA PHE A 27 21.14 -65.11 -25.93
C PHE A 27 20.88 -65.87 -24.64
N ASP A 28 20.35 -65.18 -23.63
CA ASP A 28 20.05 -65.74 -22.31
C ASP A 28 19.06 -64.82 -21.57
N GLY A 29 18.19 -65.41 -20.75
CA GLY A 29 17.19 -64.71 -19.94
C GLY A 29 17.68 -64.29 -18.54
N ALA A 30 18.86 -64.73 -18.10
CA ALA A 30 19.46 -64.46 -16.80
C ALA A 30 21.00 -64.69 -16.79
N VAL A 31 21.73 -64.09 -17.72
CA VAL A 31 23.21 -64.23 -17.80
C VAL A 31 23.92 -63.41 -16.71
N ASN A 32 24.99 -63.96 -16.12
CA ASN A 32 25.91 -63.16 -15.29
C ASN A 32 26.81 -62.31 -16.18
N ILE A 33 26.48 -61.02 -16.31
CA ILE A 33 27.18 -60.10 -17.19
C ILE A 33 28.49 -59.66 -16.52
N GLY A 34 29.59 -60.34 -16.87
CA GLY A 34 30.94 -60.09 -16.38
C GLY A 34 31.33 -60.84 -15.10
N GLY A 35 30.39 -61.52 -14.44
CA GLY A 35 30.67 -62.51 -13.38
C GLY A 35 30.98 -61.96 -11.98
N ASP A 36 31.12 -60.65 -11.84
CA ASP A 36 31.31 -59.94 -10.56
C ASP A 36 30.70 -58.51 -10.66
N ASP A 37 30.75 -57.72 -9.60
CA ASP A 37 30.18 -56.36 -9.50
C ASP A 37 31.18 -55.21 -9.70
N ASN A 38 32.40 -55.50 -10.12
CA ASN A 38 33.40 -54.48 -10.40
C ASN A 38 32.95 -53.57 -11.56
N PRO A 39 33.40 -52.31 -11.58
CA PRO A 39 33.06 -51.40 -12.66
C PRO A 39 33.64 -51.89 -14.00
N TRP A 40 32.90 -51.61 -15.07
CA TRP A 40 33.38 -51.67 -16.45
C TRP A 40 33.40 -50.27 -17.06
N THR A 41 34.37 -50.07 -17.94
CA THR A 41 34.31 -49.05 -18.98
C THR A 41 33.38 -49.50 -20.11
N THR A 42 32.92 -48.55 -20.91
CA THR A 42 32.12 -48.82 -22.10
C THR A 42 32.88 -49.72 -23.07
N ALA A 43 34.19 -49.55 -23.20
CA ALA A 43 35.03 -50.39 -24.06
C ALA A 43 35.09 -51.86 -23.59
N GLU A 44 35.20 -52.11 -22.29
CA GLU A 44 35.18 -53.46 -21.71
C GLU A 44 33.81 -54.13 -21.89
N PHE A 45 32.73 -53.38 -21.69
CA PHE A 45 31.38 -53.88 -21.93
C PHE A 45 31.17 -54.27 -23.40
N ILE A 46 31.58 -53.43 -24.35
CA ILE A 46 31.51 -53.74 -25.78
C ILE A 46 32.38 -54.97 -26.10
N SER A 47 33.56 -55.10 -25.50
CA SER A 47 34.42 -56.27 -25.69
C SER A 47 33.78 -57.56 -25.16
N TRP A 48 33.06 -57.49 -24.03
CA TRP A 48 32.27 -58.61 -23.55
C TRP A 48 31.14 -58.98 -24.51
N LEU A 49 30.38 -58.00 -25.02
CA LEU A 49 29.34 -58.23 -26.03
C LEU A 49 29.90 -58.90 -27.30
N GLU A 50 31.10 -58.49 -27.74
CA GLU A 50 31.80 -59.13 -28.86
C GLU A 50 32.14 -60.59 -28.57
N SER A 51 32.63 -60.89 -27.36
CA SER A 51 32.93 -62.26 -26.92
C SER A 51 31.68 -63.16 -26.88
N CYS A 52 30.50 -62.59 -26.61
CA CYS A 52 29.21 -63.28 -26.68
C CYS A 52 28.65 -63.43 -28.11
N GLY A 53 29.37 -62.89 -29.10
CA GLY A 53 28.97 -62.90 -30.50
C GLY A 53 27.87 -61.88 -30.85
N ALA A 54 27.62 -60.87 -30.01
CA ALA A 54 26.51 -59.93 -30.21
C ALA A 54 26.56 -59.23 -31.57
N PHE A 55 27.75 -58.79 -32.00
CA PHE A 55 27.95 -58.09 -33.27
C PHE A 55 27.94 -59.00 -34.51
N ASN A 56 27.76 -60.31 -34.33
CA ASN A 56 27.55 -61.24 -35.44
C ASN A 56 26.07 -61.30 -35.86
N HIS A 57 25.14 -60.72 -35.10
CA HIS A 57 23.71 -60.73 -35.41
C HIS A 57 23.23 -59.30 -35.70
N PRO A 58 22.31 -59.09 -36.67
CA PRO A 58 21.71 -57.77 -36.90
C PRO A 58 21.00 -57.22 -35.66
N TYR A 59 20.45 -58.12 -34.83
CA TYR A 59 19.85 -57.81 -33.54
C TYR A 59 20.12 -58.96 -32.57
N TRP A 60 20.74 -58.63 -31.43
CA TRP A 60 21.06 -59.53 -30.33
C TRP A 60 20.50 -58.96 -29.02
N MET A 61 20.06 -59.81 -28.11
CA MET A 61 19.67 -59.36 -26.78
C MET A 61 19.99 -60.38 -25.70
N CYS A 62 20.20 -59.91 -24.48
CA CYS A 62 20.20 -60.73 -23.27
C CYS A 62 19.54 -60.01 -22.11
N ARG A 63 19.25 -60.74 -21.05
CA ARG A 63 18.89 -60.17 -19.75
C ARG A 63 19.91 -60.60 -18.70
N GLY A 64 20.42 -59.64 -17.94
CA GLY A 64 21.30 -59.89 -16.80
C GLY A 64 20.57 -60.65 -15.69
N SER A 65 21.28 -61.51 -14.99
CA SER A 65 20.74 -62.23 -13.82
C SER A 65 20.36 -61.25 -12.71
N TRP A 66 19.42 -61.64 -11.84
CA TRP A 66 19.08 -60.85 -10.64
C TRP A 66 20.11 -61.09 -9.53
N SER A 67 21.37 -60.74 -9.79
CA SER A 67 22.46 -60.83 -8.83
C SER A 67 23.34 -59.60 -8.94
N TYR A 68 23.28 -58.71 -7.94
CA TYR A 68 24.15 -57.54 -7.91
C TYR A 68 25.63 -57.93 -7.88
N ALA A 69 25.99 -59.00 -7.17
CA ALA A 69 27.37 -59.45 -7.00
C ALA A 69 27.98 -60.13 -8.23
N HIS A 70 27.19 -60.47 -9.26
CA HIS A 70 27.66 -61.19 -10.45
C HIS A 70 27.46 -60.42 -11.76
N ASN A 71 27.03 -59.17 -11.67
CA ASN A 71 26.80 -58.31 -12.83
C ASN A 71 27.51 -56.98 -12.66
N LYS A 72 28.24 -56.59 -13.71
CA LYS A 72 29.05 -55.38 -13.73
C LYS A 72 28.22 -54.11 -13.71
N ILE A 73 28.90 -52.99 -13.46
CA ILE A 73 28.34 -51.65 -13.53
C ILE A 73 29.16 -50.82 -14.51
N ILE A 74 28.53 -50.25 -15.54
CA ILE A 74 29.21 -49.37 -16.50
C ILE A 74 29.25 -47.95 -15.90
N THR A 75 30.43 -47.34 -15.82
CA THR A 75 30.63 -46.11 -15.01
C THR A 75 31.14 -44.89 -15.78
N ASP A 76 31.55 -45.05 -17.03
CA ASP A 76 32.13 -43.99 -17.87
C ASP A 76 31.13 -43.39 -18.88
N THR A 77 29.83 -43.57 -18.64
CA THR A 77 28.77 -43.23 -19.61
C THR A 77 28.53 -41.72 -19.76
N GLY A 78 28.92 -40.91 -18.77
CA GLY A 78 28.63 -39.48 -18.72
C GLY A 78 27.15 -39.11 -18.49
N CYS A 79 26.23 -40.07 -18.54
CA CYS A 79 24.79 -39.86 -18.30
C CYS A 79 24.22 -40.74 -17.16
N GLY A 80 25.11 -41.28 -16.31
CA GLY A 80 24.78 -42.06 -15.12
C GLY A 80 25.19 -43.53 -15.22
N ASN A 81 25.52 -44.15 -14.09
CA ASN A 81 26.01 -45.52 -14.07
C ASN A 81 24.92 -46.51 -14.49
N ILE A 82 25.32 -47.55 -15.23
CA ILE A 82 24.41 -48.60 -15.71
C ILE A 82 24.70 -49.88 -14.93
N CYS A 83 23.82 -50.23 -14.00
CA CYS A 83 23.86 -51.53 -13.32
C CYS A 83 23.27 -52.61 -14.23
N LEU A 84 24.04 -53.67 -14.53
CA LEU A 84 23.62 -54.70 -15.48
C LEU A 84 22.82 -55.84 -14.83
N ALA A 85 22.75 -55.89 -13.49
CA ALA A 85 21.91 -56.85 -12.78
C ALA A 85 20.44 -56.65 -13.16
N GLY A 86 19.79 -57.71 -13.66
CA GLY A 86 18.39 -57.67 -14.10
C GLY A 86 18.11 -56.79 -15.33
N ALA A 87 19.11 -56.11 -15.89
CA ALA A 87 18.95 -55.21 -17.03
C ALA A 87 18.75 -55.99 -18.33
N VAL A 88 17.95 -55.43 -19.24
CA VAL A 88 17.83 -55.95 -20.60
C VAL A 88 18.84 -55.21 -21.47
N VAL A 89 19.71 -55.95 -22.15
CA VAL A 89 20.69 -55.43 -23.10
C VAL A 89 20.28 -55.83 -24.49
N GLU A 90 20.18 -54.86 -25.39
CA GLU A 90 19.84 -55.02 -26.79
C GLU A 90 20.98 -54.42 -27.63
N VAL A 91 21.47 -55.16 -28.61
CA VAL A 91 22.54 -54.75 -29.52
C VAL A 91 22.00 -54.84 -30.93
N MET A 92 22.05 -53.73 -31.66
CA MET A 92 21.60 -53.61 -33.04
C MET A 92 22.76 -53.14 -33.91
N GLY A 93 22.90 -53.71 -35.10
CA GLY A 93 24.02 -53.40 -36.01
C GLY A 93 25.24 -54.31 -35.81
N PHE A 94 26.43 -53.81 -36.12
CA PHE A 94 27.68 -54.57 -36.11
C PHE A 94 28.82 -53.75 -35.49
N ARG A 95 30.02 -54.34 -35.29
CA ARG A 95 31.09 -53.72 -34.49
C ARG A 95 31.54 -52.33 -34.96
N GLY A 96 31.45 -52.04 -36.27
CA GLY A 96 31.80 -50.74 -36.83
C GLY A 96 30.65 -49.71 -36.85
N ALA A 97 29.41 -50.15 -36.65
CA ALA A 97 28.21 -49.31 -36.60
C ALA A 97 27.17 -49.99 -35.69
N MET A 98 27.17 -49.61 -34.41
CA MET A 98 26.38 -50.26 -33.36
C MET A 98 25.47 -49.27 -32.65
N THR A 99 24.31 -49.80 -32.26
CA THR A 99 23.43 -49.20 -31.26
C THR A 99 23.26 -50.21 -30.14
N ILE A 100 23.60 -49.84 -28.90
CA ILE A 100 23.38 -50.67 -27.72
C ILE A 100 22.35 -49.98 -26.85
N ARG A 101 21.25 -50.64 -26.54
CA ARG A 101 20.24 -50.15 -25.61
C ARG A 101 20.25 -51.00 -24.35
N VAL A 102 20.28 -50.35 -23.20
CA VAL A 102 20.22 -51.01 -21.89
C VAL A 102 19.04 -50.45 -21.11
N THR A 103 18.09 -51.32 -20.78
CA THR A 103 16.94 -50.98 -19.94
C THR A 103 17.18 -51.53 -18.54
N THR A 104 17.35 -50.63 -17.58
CA THR A 104 17.61 -50.96 -16.17
C THR A 104 16.31 -51.30 -15.45
N PRO A 105 16.36 -52.21 -14.45
CA PRO A 105 15.20 -52.55 -13.64
C PRO A 105 14.79 -51.41 -12.69
N THR A 106 13.69 -51.60 -11.95
CA THR A 106 13.13 -50.60 -11.03
C THR A 106 13.96 -50.37 -9.76
N THR A 107 15.00 -51.18 -9.52
CA THR A 107 15.96 -51.02 -8.43
C THR A 107 17.35 -51.43 -8.90
N THR A 108 18.38 -50.81 -8.34
CA THR A 108 19.79 -50.99 -8.75
C THR A 108 20.71 -50.96 -7.54
N SER A 109 21.98 -51.35 -7.72
CA SER A 109 23.05 -51.22 -6.73
C SER A 109 24.25 -50.44 -7.29
N GLY A 110 25.24 -50.13 -6.45
CA GLY A 110 26.52 -49.53 -6.86
C GLY A 110 26.40 -48.20 -7.61
N GLY A 111 25.39 -47.38 -7.25
CA GLY A 111 25.14 -46.08 -7.87
C GLY A 111 24.49 -46.13 -9.27
N GLY A 112 24.03 -47.31 -9.73
CA GLY A 112 23.31 -47.43 -11.00
C GLY A 112 22.00 -46.66 -11.00
N VAL A 113 21.60 -46.10 -12.14
CA VAL A 113 20.31 -45.41 -12.31
C VAL A 113 19.22 -46.45 -12.57
N ALA A 114 18.21 -46.52 -11.71
CA ALA A 114 17.06 -47.39 -11.88
C ALA A 114 16.00 -46.80 -12.83
N SER A 115 15.14 -47.66 -13.40
CA SER A 115 14.03 -47.27 -14.27
C SER A 115 14.44 -46.35 -15.44
N ALA A 116 15.63 -46.57 -15.97
CA ALA A 116 16.22 -45.78 -17.04
C ALA A 116 16.54 -46.63 -18.27
N GLN A 117 16.43 -46.00 -19.44
CA GLN A 117 16.92 -46.55 -20.71
C GLN A 117 18.15 -45.76 -21.13
N PHE A 118 19.23 -46.48 -21.39
CA PHE A 118 20.49 -45.96 -21.89
C PHE A 118 20.68 -46.42 -23.32
N THR A 119 21.08 -45.52 -24.21
CA THR A 119 21.38 -45.85 -25.61
C THR A 119 22.80 -45.39 -25.92
N TYR A 120 23.67 -46.32 -26.27
CA TYR A 120 24.98 -46.06 -26.86
C TYR A 120 24.88 -46.12 -28.36
N ILE A 121 25.42 -45.12 -29.06
CA ILE A 121 25.50 -45.11 -30.51
C ILE A 121 26.95 -44.93 -30.90
N ASN A 122 27.44 -45.75 -31.83
CA ASN A 122 28.78 -45.61 -32.39
C ASN A 122 28.76 -45.96 -33.89
N ASN A 123 29.13 -45.00 -34.73
CA ASN A 123 29.29 -45.15 -36.18
C ASN A 123 30.75 -44.90 -36.65
N GLY A 124 31.71 -45.04 -35.73
CA GLY A 124 33.13 -44.72 -35.90
C GLY A 124 33.56 -43.50 -35.09
N ASP A 125 34.85 -43.42 -34.76
CA ASP A 125 35.41 -42.41 -33.83
C ASP A 125 35.14 -40.95 -34.24
N GLY A 126 35.01 -40.69 -35.55
CA GLY A 126 34.70 -39.36 -36.10
C GLY A 126 33.23 -38.94 -35.99
N TYR A 127 32.35 -39.80 -35.47
CA TYR A 127 30.89 -39.59 -35.42
C TYR A 127 30.36 -39.46 -33.98
N SER A 128 31.19 -38.94 -33.07
CA SER A 128 30.83 -38.66 -31.67
C SER A 128 30.13 -39.81 -30.96
N PRO A 129 30.77 -41.00 -30.86
CA PRO A 129 30.18 -42.12 -30.15
C PRO A 129 29.94 -41.77 -28.68
N GLY A 130 28.79 -42.19 -28.14
CA GLY A 130 28.43 -41.82 -26.77
C GLY A 130 27.13 -42.43 -26.28
N TRP A 131 26.96 -42.37 -24.95
CA TRP A 131 25.73 -42.76 -24.28
C TRP A 131 24.78 -41.56 -24.13
N GLN A 132 23.50 -41.83 -24.30
CA GLN A 132 22.40 -40.96 -23.86
C GLN A 132 21.49 -41.72 -22.90
N ARG A 133 20.91 -41.02 -21.92
CA ARG A 133 19.92 -41.54 -20.99
C ARG A 133 18.56 -40.88 -21.28
N ASP A 134 17.53 -41.70 -21.44
CA ASP A 134 16.17 -41.21 -21.67
C ASP A 134 15.50 -40.84 -20.33
N PHE A 135 14.84 -39.70 -20.30
CA PHE A 135 14.03 -39.27 -19.16
C PHE A 135 12.58 -39.76 -19.27
N ASN A 136 11.98 -40.07 -18.12
CA ASN A 136 10.60 -40.55 -18.03
C ASN A 136 9.94 -40.10 -16.72
N THR A 137 8.72 -40.57 -16.43
CA THR A 137 7.95 -40.18 -15.24
C THR A 137 8.60 -40.59 -13.91
N VAL A 138 9.46 -41.59 -13.91
CA VAL A 138 10.23 -42.06 -12.74
C VAL A 138 11.65 -41.46 -12.76
N ASN A 139 12.33 -41.49 -13.91
CA ASN A 139 13.63 -40.86 -14.13
C ASN A 139 13.45 -39.45 -14.69
N LYS A 140 13.08 -38.48 -13.83
CA LYS A 140 12.91 -37.08 -14.24
C LYS A 140 14.27 -36.35 -14.25
N PRO A 141 14.51 -35.43 -15.18
CA PRO A 141 15.69 -34.57 -15.10
C PRO A 141 15.58 -33.63 -13.90
N ALA A 142 16.71 -33.30 -13.29
CA ALA A 142 16.78 -32.26 -12.28
C ALA A 142 16.74 -30.85 -12.94
N ALA A 143 16.34 -29.84 -12.17
CA ALA A 143 16.17 -28.48 -12.71
C ALA A 143 17.50 -27.90 -13.23
N ASP A 144 18.60 -28.17 -12.53
CA ASP A 144 19.95 -27.79 -12.92
C ASP A 144 20.44 -28.50 -14.18
N GLU A 145 20.12 -29.79 -14.35
CA GLU A 145 20.42 -30.55 -15.58
C GLU A 145 19.76 -29.93 -16.83
N MET A 146 18.65 -29.21 -16.67
CA MET A 146 17.87 -28.61 -17.76
C MET A 146 17.99 -27.08 -17.82
N GLY A 147 18.78 -26.44 -16.96
CA GLY A 147 18.83 -24.98 -16.84
C GLY A 147 17.50 -24.34 -16.44
N ALA A 148 16.61 -25.10 -15.81
CA ALA A 148 15.31 -24.65 -15.34
C ALA A 148 15.39 -24.00 -13.95
N LEU A 149 14.44 -23.12 -13.64
CA LEU A 149 14.30 -22.56 -12.30
C LEU A 149 13.77 -23.63 -11.34
N SER A 150 14.47 -23.86 -10.23
CA SER A 150 14.06 -24.85 -9.22
C SER A 150 12.83 -24.38 -8.43
N VAL A 151 11.98 -25.34 -8.02
CA VAL A 151 10.84 -25.09 -7.10
C VAL A 151 11.29 -24.60 -5.72
N ASN A 152 12.53 -24.92 -5.33
CA ASN A 152 13.14 -24.43 -4.10
C ASN A 152 13.64 -22.98 -4.21
N GLY A 153 13.34 -22.30 -5.33
CA GLY A 153 13.82 -20.97 -5.64
C GLY A 153 15.15 -20.97 -6.38
N GLY A 154 15.61 -19.77 -6.72
CA GLY A 154 16.83 -19.56 -7.48
C GLY A 154 16.91 -18.11 -7.96
N ARG A 155 17.90 -17.83 -8.79
CA ARG A 155 18.09 -16.51 -9.41
C ARG A 155 17.69 -16.57 -10.88
N ILE A 156 16.83 -15.64 -11.29
CA ILE A 156 16.59 -15.36 -12.71
C ILE A 156 17.58 -14.28 -13.13
N ASN A 157 18.52 -14.64 -14.01
CA ASN A 157 19.50 -13.70 -14.56
C ASN A 157 18.92 -13.07 -15.84
N GLY A 158 18.07 -12.06 -15.68
CA GLY A 158 17.46 -11.34 -16.80
C GLY A 158 16.09 -10.76 -16.46
N ALA A 159 15.49 -10.10 -17.43
CA ALA A 159 14.17 -9.52 -17.33
C ALA A 159 13.09 -10.61 -17.50
N LEU A 160 12.04 -10.58 -16.67
CA LEU A 160 10.93 -11.54 -16.73
C LEU A 160 9.73 -10.93 -17.45
N GLY A 161 9.23 -11.58 -18.48
CA GLY A 161 7.98 -11.22 -19.14
C GLY A 161 6.88 -12.25 -18.84
N ILE A 162 5.70 -11.79 -18.41
CA ILE A 162 4.54 -12.66 -18.20
C ILE A 162 3.51 -12.35 -19.28
N GLY A 163 3.32 -13.29 -20.21
CA GLY A 163 2.40 -13.15 -21.34
C GLY A 163 2.88 -12.22 -22.46
N THR A 164 4.14 -11.78 -22.40
CA THR A 164 4.77 -10.85 -23.35
C THR A 164 6.30 -10.90 -23.20
N ASP A 165 7.04 -10.37 -24.17
CA ASP A 165 8.49 -10.15 -24.03
C ASP A 165 8.76 -8.96 -23.10
N ASN A 166 9.91 -8.92 -22.44
CA ASN A 166 10.26 -7.81 -21.56
C ASN A 166 11.15 -6.77 -22.28
N ALA A 167 10.55 -5.62 -22.60
CA ALA A 167 11.22 -4.46 -23.21
C ALA A 167 11.71 -3.44 -22.17
N LEU A 168 11.26 -3.50 -20.90
CA LEU A 168 11.86 -2.69 -19.83
C LEU A 168 13.34 -3.03 -19.62
N GLY A 169 13.72 -4.29 -19.80
CA GLY A 169 15.09 -4.79 -19.65
C GLY A 169 15.63 -4.69 -18.22
N GLY A 170 16.88 -5.11 -18.03
CA GLY A 170 17.54 -5.16 -16.72
C GLY A 170 16.81 -6.10 -15.74
N SER A 171 16.81 -5.73 -14.46
CA SER A 171 16.07 -6.45 -13.40
C SER A 171 14.64 -5.92 -13.34
N SER A 172 13.75 -6.52 -14.14
CA SER A 172 12.35 -6.11 -14.23
C SER A 172 11.39 -7.27 -14.43
N ILE A 173 10.13 -7.01 -14.16
CA ILE A 173 8.98 -7.86 -14.48
C ILE A 173 7.98 -7.04 -15.28
N VAL A 174 7.51 -7.55 -16.41
CA VAL A 174 6.42 -6.96 -17.19
C VAL A 174 5.23 -7.90 -17.31
N LEU A 175 4.02 -7.35 -17.42
CA LEU A 175 2.77 -8.09 -17.29
C LEU A 175 1.84 -7.76 -18.47
N GLY A 176 1.66 -8.69 -19.41
CA GLY A 176 0.72 -8.58 -20.52
C GLY A 176 1.06 -7.53 -21.59
N ASP A 177 1.94 -6.59 -21.27
CA ASP A 177 2.45 -5.53 -22.13
C ASP A 177 3.96 -5.38 -21.91
N ASN A 178 4.73 -5.18 -22.98
CA ASN A 178 6.17 -5.43 -22.95
C ASN A 178 6.98 -4.36 -22.19
N ASP A 179 6.37 -3.23 -21.85
CA ASP A 179 7.02 -2.10 -21.18
C ASP A 179 6.22 -1.57 -19.96
N THR A 180 5.31 -2.40 -19.43
CA THR A 180 4.48 -2.11 -18.26
C THR A 180 4.72 -3.12 -17.14
N GLY A 181 5.11 -2.66 -15.95
CA GLY A 181 5.40 -3.52 -14.80
C GLY A 181 6.28 -2.88 -13.73
N PHE A 182 7.21 -3.65 -13.16
CA PHE A 182 8.13 -3.18 -12.12
C PHE A 182 9.58 -3.35 -12.54
N LYS A 183 10.43 -2.37 -12.24
CA LYS A 183 11.84 -2.37 -12.62
C LYS A 183 12.70 -1.83 -11.49
N GLN A 184 13.84 -2.46 -11.26
CA GLN A 184 14.88 -1.90 -10.39
C GLN A 184 15.61 -0.78 -11.15
N ASP A 185 15.40 0.47 -10.73
CA ASP A 185 16.00 1.67 -11.33
C ASP A 185 17.36 2.04 -10.71
N GLY A 186 17.70 1.38 -9.62
CA GLY A 186 18.91 1.59 -8.83
C GLY A 186 18.88 0.75 -7.57
N ASP A 187 19.95 0.80 -6.78
CA ASP A 187 19.96 0.17 -5.47
C ASP A 187 18.87 0.79 -4.58
N GLY A 188 17.98 -0.05 -4.04
CA GLY A 188 16.83 0.37 -3.22
C GLY A 188 15.67 1.07 -3.94
N ILE A 189 15.66 1.19 -5.29
CA ILE A 189 14.60 1.89 -6.03
C ILE A 189 13.81 0.90 -6.89
N LEU A 190 12.57 0.63 -6.49
CA LEU A 190 11.61 -0.15 -7.27
C LEU A 190 10.66 0.79 -8.02
N GLY A 191 10.92 0.97 -9.32
CA GLY A 191 10.05 1.75 -10.20
C GLY A 191 8.79 0.99 -10.61
N ILE A 192 7.70 1.73 -10.74
CA ILE A 192 6.41 1.30 -11.28
C ILE A 192 6.30 1.94 -12.66
N TYR A 193 6.23 1.11 -13.70
CA TYR A 193 6.26 1.52 -15.09
C TYR A 193 4.96 1.19 -15.81
N ALA A 194 4.54 2.09 -16.68
CA ALA A 194 3.49 1.86 -17.65
C ALA A 194 3.90 2.48 -18.99
N ASN A 195 3.85 1.71 -20.08
CA ASN A 195 4.20 2.17 -21.42
C ASN A 195 5.58 2.86 -21.46
N ASN A 196 6.58 2.22 -20.84
CA ASN A 196 7.96 2.70 -20.70
C ASN A 196 8.14 4.02 -19.91
N ALA A 197 7.10 4.50 -19.21
CA ALA A 197 7.18 5.67 -18.35
C ALA A 197 7.09 5.27 -16.87
N ARG A 198 7.99 5.81 -16.03
CA ARG A 198 7.92 5.63 -14.58
C ARG A 198 6.78 6.48 -14.01
N VAL A 199 5.69 5.85 -13.60
CA VAL A 199 4.49 6.52 -13.05
C VAL A 199 4.53 6.62 -11.52
N GLY A 200 5.35 5.79 -10.89
CA GLY A 200 5.60 5.86 -9.46
C GLY A 200 6.83 5.05 -9.12
N TYR A 201 7.23 5.09 -7.87
CA TYR A 201 8.29 4.25 -7.36
C TYR A 201 8.18 4.10 -5.86
N ILE A 202 8.79 3.04 -5.37
CA ILE A 202 9.09 2.86 -3.96
C ILE A 202 10.59 2.97 -3.82
N ASP A 203 11.02 3.83 -2.93
CA ASP A 203 12.38 3.87 -2.43
C ASP A 203 12.35 3.92 -0.90
N ASN A 204 13.50 4.19 -0.29
CA ASN A 204 13.59 4.36 1.17
C ASN A 204 12.74 5.54 1.72
N SER A 205 12.15 6.41 0.88
CA SER A 205 11.33 7.58 1.24
C SER A 205 9.81 7.33 1.15
N GLY A 206 9.40 6.15 0.67
CA GLY A 206 8.01 5.69 0.69
C GLY A 206 7.43 5.49 -0.70
N LEU A 207 6.10 5.59 -0.79
CA LEU A 207 5.41 5.53 -2.07
C LEU A 207 5.41 6.91 -2.72
N HIS A 208 6.14 7.04 -3.81
CA HIS A 208 6.13 8.22 -4.65
C HIS A 208 5.27 7.97 -5.86
N LEU A 209 4.32 8.86 -6.10
CA LEU A 209 3.52 8.85 -7.31
C LEU A 209 4.02 10.04 -8.13
N SER A 210 4.72 9.70 -9.22
CA SER A 210 5.29 10.69 -10.15
C SER A 210 4.21 11.31 -11.03
N VAL A 211 3.00 10.75 -10.95
CA VAL A 211 1.75 11.22 -11.55
C VAL A 211 0.66 11.20 -10.49
N ASP A 212 -0.56 11.57 -10.86
CA ASP A 212 -1.70 11.62 -9.96
C ASP A 212 -2.03 10.28 -9.27
N VAL A 213 -2.47 10.36 -8.02
CA VAL A 213 -2.95 9.23 -7.22
C VAL A 213 -4.42 8.94 -7.52
N LEU A 214 -4.68 8.07 -8.48
CA LEU A 214 -6.04 7.65 -8.88
C LEU A 214 -6.50 6.44 -8.05
N THR A 215 -7.42 6.63 -7.08
CA THR A 215 -7.96 5.54 -6.24
C THR A 215 -9.44 5.24 -6.54
N ASN A 216 -9.85 3.97 -6.74
CA ASN A 216 -11.26 3.56 -6.92
C ASN A 216 -12.14 3.71 -5.64
N GLY A 217 -11.63 4.40 -4.61
CA GLY A 217 -12.21 4.61 -3.26
C GLY A 217 -11.70 5.92 -2.64
N GLY A 218 -11.64 6.05 -1.32
CA GLY A 218 -11.06 7.24 -0.67
C GLY A 218 -9.60 7.03 -0.25
N ILE A 219 -8.79 8.09 -0.26
CA ILE A 219 -7.61 8.15 0.62
C ILE A 219 -8.16 8.15 2.05
N ARG A 220 -8.21 6.97 2.65
CA ARG A 220 -8.53 6.83 4.07
C ARG A 220 -7.30 7.25 4.85
N ALA A 221 -7.25 8.53 5.18
CA ALA A 221 -6.47 9.02 6.29
C ALA A 221 -7.29 8.79 7.56
N GLY A 222 -7.10 7.60 8.16
CA GLY A 222 -7.85 7.15 9.35
C GLY A 222 -9.00 6.19 9.03
N ASP A 223 -9.26 5.30 9.99
CA ASP A 223 -10.19 4.17 9.87
C ASP A 223 -11.64 4.54 10.27
N GLY A 224 -11.83 5.27 11.37
CA GLY A 224 -13.17 5.62 11.90
C GLY A 224 -13.83 6.91 11.39
N LYS A 225 -13.06 7.92 10.95
CA LYS A 225 -13.51 9.20 10.37
C LYS A 225 -12.46 9.70 9.37
N ARG A 226 -12.91 10.38 8.31
CA ARG A 226 -12.07 10.83 7.20
C ARG A 226 -11.67 12.31 7.36
N LEU A 227 -10.40 12.61 7.08
CA LEU A 227 -9.88 13.96 6.84
C LEU A 227 -10.17 14.38 5.38
N SER A 228 -10.81 15.54 5.16
CA SER A 228 -11.16 16.07 3.82
C SER A 228 -10.57 17.47 3.60
N LEU A 229 -9.88 17.64 2.47
CA LEU A 229 -9.42 18.92 1.93
C LEU A 229 -10.06 19.08 0.53
N THR A 230 -10.88 20.10 0.31
CA THR A 230 -11.75 20.21 -0.88
C THR A 230 -11.75 21.64 -1.44
N SER A 231 -11.59 21.77 -2.76
CA SER A 231 -11.74 23.03 -3.50
C SER A 231 -12.95 22.97 -4.44
N ASN A 232 -13.84 24.00 -4.45
CA ASN A 232 -15.01 24.11 -5.34
C ASN A 232 -14.66 24.65 -6.74
N ASN A 233 -13.39 24.97 -6.99
CA ASN A 233 -12.84 25.46 -8.25
C ASN A 233 -13.50 26.71 -8.87
N ASN A 234 -14.28 27.48 -8.10
CA ASN A 234 -14.81 28.80 -8.48
C ASN A 234 -14.01 29.96 -7.85
N SER A 235 -12.95 29.62 -7.12
CA SER A 235 -11.97 30.60 -6.70
C SER A 235 -11.27 31.14 -7.94
N THR A 236 -11.18 32.46 -8.06
CA THR A 236 -10.42 33.12 -9.13
C THR A 236 -8.92 33.17 -8.82
N MET A 237 -8.52 32.65 -7.66
CA MET A 237 -7.16 32.61 -7.12
C MET A 237 -6.87 31.25 -6.49
N THR A 238 -5.60 30.87 -6.39
CA THR A 238 -5.19 29.68 -5.63
C THR A 238 -5.71 29.81 -4.20
N ALA A 239 -6.30 28.76 -3.64
CA ALA A 239 -6.59 28.71 -2.21
C ALA A 239 -5.67 27.67 -1.62
N THR A 240 -4.89 28.07 -0.63
CA THR A 240 -3.93 27.18 -0.01
C THR A 240 -4.37 26.89 1.42
N PHE A 241 -4.19 25.63 1.82
CA PHE A 241 -4.08 25.33 3.24
C PHE A 241 -2.59 25.28 3.54
N ASN A 242 -2.09 26.36 4.10
CA ASN A 242 -0.69 26.53 4.38
C ASN A 242 -0.41 26.31 5.86
N LEU A 243 0.75 25.72 6.10
CA LEU A 243 1.34 25.60 7.41
C LEU A 243 2.77 26.14 7.31
N TRP A 244 3.03 27.29 7.92
CA TRP A 244 4.31 28.01 7.86
C TRP A 244 4.61 28.79 9.17
N GLY A 245 5.75 29.48 9.30
CA GLY A 245 6.10 30.32 10.47
C GLY A 245 7.58 30.77 10.55
N ASP A 246 7.94 31.67 11.50
CA ASP A 246 9.31 32.20 11.74
C ASP A 246 9.58 32.61 13.24
N ALA A 247 10.75 33.23 13.55
CA ALA A 247 11.17 33.59 14.94
C ALA A 247 10.30 34.67 15.61
N ASN A 248 9.64 35.50 14.80
CA ASN A 248 8.71 36.51 15.28
C ASN A 248 7.27 35.97 15.31
N ARG A 249 6.97 34.96 14.47
CA ARG A 249 5.66 34.30 14.33
C ARG A 249 5.80 32.77 14.48
N PRO A 250 5.94 32.29 15.72
CA PRO A 250 6.25 30.89 16.00
C PRO A 250 5.47 29.79 15.26
N THR A 251 4.21 29.98 14.86
CA THR A 251 3.44 29.01 14.07
C THR A 251 2.33 29.75 13.36
N VAL A 252 2.09 29.46 12.08
CA VAL A 252 1.00 30.02 11.28
C VAL A 252 0.31 28.89 10.54
N ILE A 253 -0.92 28.60 10.94
CA ILE A 253 -1.85 27.82 10.10
C ILE A 253 -2.63 28.85 9.32
N GLU A 254 -2.32 28.94 8.04
CA GLU A 254 -2.77 30.02 7.18
C GLU A 254 -3.65 29.48 6.07
N LEU A 255 -4.69 30.26 5.81
CA LEU A 255 -5.39 30.20 4.54
C LEU A 255 -4.99 31.45 3.78
N ASP A 256 -4.38 31.28 2.62
CA ASP A 256 -4.04 32.36 1.72
C ASP A 256 -4.51 32.09 0.30
N ASP A 257 -4.45 33.16 -0.48
CA ASP A 257 -4.56 33.10 -1.92
C ASP A 257 -3.44 33.86 -2.64
N ASP A 258 -3.56 33.96 -3.97
CA ASP A 258 -2.60 34.65 -4.83
C ASP A 258 -2.38 36.14 -4.46
N GLN A 259 -3.28 36.73 -3.65
CA GLN A 259 -3.23 38.12 -3.21
C GLN A 259 -2.83 38.28 -1.73
N GLY A 260 -2.73 37.18 -0.98
CA GLY A 260 -2.19 37.15 0.37
C GLY A 260 -3.07 36.41 1.36
N TRP A 261 -2.72 36.55 2.64
CA TRP A 261 -3.36 35.79 3.72
C TRP A 261 -4.77 36.30 4.05
N HIS A 262 -5.69 35.35 4.28
CA HIS A 262 -7.07 35.60 4.71
C HIS A 262 -7.17 35.54 6.23
N LEU A 263 -6.73 34.43 6.78
CA LEU A 263 -6.74 34.21 8.21
C LEU A 263 -5.56 33.34 8.58
N TYR A 264 -5.10 33.58 9.81
CA TYR A 264 -4.21 32.66 10.46
C TYR A 264 -4.49 32.60 11.94
N SER A 265 -4.30 31.40 12.49
CA SER A 265 -3.93 31.32 13.90
C SER A 265 -2.42 31.40 14.01
N GLN A 266 -1.92 32.24 14.91
CA GLN A 266 -0.52 32.21 15.30
C GLN A 266 -0.31 32.22 16.80
N ARG A 267 0.86 31.74 17.21
CA ARG A 267 1.41 31.96 18.55
C ARG A 267 2.47 33.06 18.47
N ASN A 268 2.51 33.93 19.47
CA ASN A 268 3.50 35.01 19.63
C ASN A 268 4.68 34.55 20.50
N THR A 269 5.71 35.39 20.57
CA THR A 269 6.95 35.13 21.33
C THR A 269 6.76 35.09 22.84
N ASP A 270 5.75 35.78 23.37
CA ASP A 270 5.38 35.76 24.79
C ASP A 270 4.47 34.56 25.14
N GLY A 271 4.19 33.69 24.17
CA GLY A 271 3.33 32.52 24.33
C GLY A 271 1.84 32.80 24.11
N SER A 272 1.44 34.06 23.95
CA SER A 272 0.05 34.40 23.60
C SER A 272 -0.32 33.84 22.21
N ILE A 273 -1.60 33.59 21.97
CA ILE A 273 -2.13 33.16 20.67
C ILE A 273 -2.99 34.30 20.14
N VAL A 274 -2.85 34.57 18.85
CA VAL A 274 -3.80 35.41 18.13
C VAL A 274 -4.42 34.61 17.00
N PHE A 275 -5.72 34.83 16.80
CA PHE A 275 -6.40 34.45 15.58
C PHE A 275 -6.67 35.74 14.84
N THR A 276 -5.99 35.92 13.71
CA THR A 276 -6.05 37.16 12.94
C THR A 276 -6.79 36.89 11.66
N VAL A 277 -7.72 37.79 11.33
CA VAL A 277 -8.47 37.79 10.09
C VAL A 277 -8.12 39.08 9.36
N ASN A 278 -7.68 38.97 8.11
CA ASN A 278 -7.43 40.09 7.23
C ASN A 278 -8.75 40.58 6.62
N GLY A 279 -9.67 41.06 7.47
CA GLY A 279 -11.02 41.45 7.05
C GLY A 279 -12.00 41.52 8.22
N ASP A 280 -13.29 41.62 7.88
CA ASP A 280 -14.36 41.75 8.87
C ASP A 280 -14.72 40.40 9.52
N ILE A 281 -14.93 40.43 10.85
CA ILE A 281 -15.49 39.30 11.60
C ILE A 281 -17.00 39.51 11.76
N THR A 282 -17.80 38.75 11.02
CA THR A 282 -19.26 38.77 11.15
C THR A 282 -19.73 37.60 12.03
N ALA A 283 -20.35 37.89 13.17
CA ALA A 283 -20.86 36.89 14.11
C ALA A 283 -22.30 37.21 14.54
N ASN A 284 -23.13 36.18 14.73
CA ASN A 284 -24.47 36.34 15.32
C ASN A 284 -24.39 36.88 16.76
N THR A 285 -23.33 36.51 17.48
CA THR A 285 -23.03 36.97 18.83
C THR A 285 -21.54 36.82 19.04
N LEU A 286 -20.87 37.88 19.48
CA LEU A 286 -19.49 37.80 19.95
C LEU A 286 -19.50 37.64 21.47
N ARG A 287 -18.89 36.57 21.96
CA ARG A 287 -18.69 36.35 23.39
C ARG A 287 -17.23 36.56 23.73
N ALA A 288 -16.95 37.59 24.53
CA ALA A 288 -15.60 37.90 24.99
C ALA A 288 -15.56 37.78 26.52
N GLY A 289 -15.08 36.63 27.01
CA GLY A 289 -15.21 36.28 28.43
C GLY A 289 -16.69 36.22 28.84
N GLY A 290 -17.04 36.94 29.91
CA GLY A 290 -18.42 37.06 30.39
C GLY A 290 -19.29 38.09 29.67
N ALA A 291 -18.71 38.90 28.77
CA ALA A 291 -19.44 39.90 28.00
C ALA A 291 -20.05 39.30 26.74
N ILE A 292 -21.25 39.77 26.38
CA ILE A 292 -21.96 39.35 25.16
C ILE A 292 -22.27 40.60 24.34
N TYR A 293 -21.76 40.64 23.11
CA TYR A 293 -22.10 41.67 22.12
C TYR A 293 -23.17 41.11 21.21
N GLN A 294 -24.36 41.71 21.25
CA GLN A 294 -25.50 41.30 20.43
C GLN A 294 -25.51 41.99 19.07
N ASN A 295 -26.18 41.36 18.11
CA ASN A 295 -26.33 41.88 16.75
C ASN A 295 -27.25 43.12 16.66
N ASN A 296 -27.92 43.50 17.74
CA ASN A 296 -28.70 44.75 17.86
C ASN A 296 -27.90 45.91 18.47
N GLY A 297 -26.60 45.73 18.74
CA GLY A 297 -25.72 46.73 19.35
C GLY A 297 -25.77 46.78 20.88
N ASP A 298 -26.60 45.96 21.54
CA ASP A 298 -26.63 45.88 22.99
C ASP A 298 -25.48 45.02 23.53
N ILE A 299 -25.07 45.30 24.78
CA ILE A 299 -23.93 44.65 25.42
C ILE A 299 -24.38 44.15 26.78
N PHE A 300 -24.27 42.84 27.00
CA PHE A 300 -24.47 42.24 28.32
C PHE A 300 -23.14 42.13 29.05
N GLY A 301 -23.13 42.39 30.36
CA GLY A 301 -21.93 42.20 31.17
C GLY A 301 -22.16 42.40 32.67
N SER A 302 -21.21 41.91 33.47
CA SER A 302 -21.23 42.02 34.93
C SER A 302 -21.15 43.46 35.42
N VAL A 303 -20.46 44.34 34.68
CA VAL A 303 -20.39 45.78 34.99
C VAL A 303 -21.76 46.47 34.91
N TRP A 304 -22.69 45.92 34.12
CA TRP A 304 -24.08 46.35 34.02
C TRP A 304 -25.00 45.63 35.02
N GLY A 305 -24.43 44.99 36.06
CA GLY A 305 -25.18 44.23 37.06
C GLY A 305 -25.72 42.90 36.53
N ASN A 306 -24.98 42.24 35.63
CA ASN A 306 -25.45 41.08 34.86
C ASN A 306 -26.74 41.40 34.10
N SER A 307 -26.75 42.57 33.45
CA SER A 307 -27.86 43.06 32.65
C SER A 307 -27.38 43.56 31.29
N TRP A 308 -28.33 43.97 30.47
CA TRP A 308 -28.07 44.66 29.23
C TRP A 308 -27.69 46.11 29.50
N LEU A 309 -26.69 46.61 28.77
CA LEU A 309 -26.24 47.99 28.85
C LEU A 309 -27.42 48.95 28.62
N SER A 310 -28.29 48.65 27.65
CA SER A 310 -29.48 49.46 27.39
C SER A 310 -30.39 49.59 28.63
N LEU A 311 -30.66 48.49 29.33
CA LEU A 311 -31.48 48.47 30.54
C LEU A 311 -30.76 49.14 31.72
N TRP A 312 -29.45 48.91 31.84
CA TRP A 312 -28.64 49.55 32.87
C TRP A 312 -28.60 51.07 32.69
N ILE A 313 -28.38 51.57 31.47
CA ILE A 313 -28.43 53.02 31.17
C ILE A 313 -29.81 53.58 31.53
N ASN A 314 -30.88 52.92 31.08
CA ASN A 314 -32.24 53.37 31.32
C ASN A 314 -32.53 53.56 32.82
N ASN A 315 -32.05 52.64 33.66
CA ASN A 315 -32.31 52.65 35.11
C ASN A 315 -31.34 53.50 35.94
N ASN A 316 -30.20 53.96 35.39
CA ASN A 316 -29.18 54.66 36.16
C ASN A 316 -28.99 56.13 35.77
N PHE A 317 -29.51 56.57 34.62
CA PHE A 317 -29.43 57.96 34.18
C PHE A 317 -30.78 58.66 34.22
N VAL A 318 -30.74 60.00 34.36
CA VAL A 318 -31.92 60.83 34.20
C VAL A 318 -32.30 60.84 32.73
N ALA A 319 -33.41 60.21 32.41
CA ALA A 319 -33.95 60.13 31.06
C ALA A 319 -34.75 61.38 30.68
N ASP A 320 -35.25 62.15 31.66
CA ASP A 320 -36.07 63.34 31.42
C ASP A 320 -36.21 64.20 32.69
N VAL A 321 -36.59 65.48 32.54
CA VAL A 321 -36.85 66.44 33.64
C VAL A 321 -38.11 67.24 33.35
N GLN A 322 -39.00 67.38 34.34
CA GLN A 322 -40.25 68.12 34.22
C GLN A 322 -40.61 68.88 35.50
N LEU A 323 -41.59 69.77 35.43
CA LEU A 323 -42.33 70.24 36.61
C LEU A 323 -43.54 69.33 36.82
N GLY A 324 -43.68 68.75 38.02
CA GLY A 324 -44.83 67.93 38.37
C GLY A 324 -46.09 68.75 38.68
N ALA A 325 -47.14 68.08 39.15
CA ALA A 325 -48.38 68.75 39.52
C ALA A 325 -48.15 69.77 40.67
N GLY A 326 -48.61 71.00 40.47
CA GLY A 326 -48.45 72.10 41.43
C GLY A 326 -49.46 72.07 42.59
N THR A 327 -49.12 72.80 43.66
CA THR A 327 -49.97 73.06 44.83
C THR A 327 -49.78 74.51 45.30
N SER A 328 -50.48 74.95 46.35
CA SER A 328 -50.46 76.34 46.84
C SER A 328 -50.45 76.45 48.36
N VAL A 329 -49.94 77.58 48.88
CA VAL A 329 -49.94 77.89 50.33
C VAL A 329 -50.08 79.39 50.58
N THR A 330 -50.74 79.73 51.69
CA THR A 330 -50.94 81.11 52.17
C THR A 330 -49.80 81.54 53.10
N THR A 331 -49.28 82.77 52.98
CA THR A 331 -48.04 83.23 53.64
C THR A 331 -48.18 84.43 54.59
N TRP A 332 -49.30 85.16 54.58
CA TRP A 332 -49.43 86.49 55.21
C TRP A 332 -49.45 86.53 56.76
N ASN A 333 -49.58 85.42 57.48
CA ASN A 333 -49.47 85.37 58.96
C ASN A 333 -48.53 84.28 59.51
N ASN A 334 -47.81 83.58 58.63
CA ASN A 334 -46.92 82.48 58.99
C ASN A 334 -45.49 82.85 58.59
N ALA A 335 -44.68 83.23 59.57
CA ALA A 335 -43.26 83.46 59.35
C ALA A 335 -42.57 82.15 58.93
N GLY A 336 -41.89 82.15 57.78
CA GLY A 336 -41.18 80.99 57.26
C GLY A 336 -40.70 81.17 55.82
N SER A 337 -39.74 80.34 55.42
CA SER A 337 -39.24 80.28 54.04
C SER A 337 -40.13 79.36 53.21
N TRP A 338 -40.89 79.89 52.25
CA TRP A 338 -41.83 79.11 51.41
C TRP A 338 -41.38 79.05 49.94
N PRO A 339 -41.50 77.91 49.24
CA PRO A 339 -42.01 76.64 49.73
C PRO A 339 -41.03 75.96 50.67
N ASN A 340 -41.51 75.59 51.86
CA ASN A 340 -40.70 74.86 52.85
C ASN A 340 -40.73 73.35 52.55
N THR A 341 -40.60 72.99 51.27
CA THR A 341 -40.62 71.60 50.82
C THR A 341 -39.48 71.41 49.82
N PRO A 342 -38.43 70.66 50.20
CA PRO A 342 -37.30 70.41 49.32
C PRO A 342 -37.73 69.89 47.95
N GLY A 343 -37.14 70.45 46.89
CA GLY A 343 -37.43 70.04 45.52
C GLY A 343 -38.56 70.78 44.84
N TYR A 344 -39.27 71.66 45.55
CA TYR A 344 -40.34 72.44 44.97
C TYR A 344 -39.86 73.86 44.65
N VAL A 345 -40.29 74.36 43.50
CA VAL A 345 -39.99 75.71 43.03
C VAL A 345 -41.29 76.51 42.95
N VAL A 346 -41.22 77.81 43.27
CA VAL A 346 -42.35 78.72 43.07
C VAL A 346 -42.62 78.82 41.58
N THR A 347 -43.86 78.52 41.19
CA THR A 347 -44.32 78.61 39.80
C THR A 347 -45.16 79.86 39.56
N SER A 348 -45.79 80.43 40.59
CA SER A 348 -46.39 81.77 40.57
C SER A 348 -46.69 82.28 41.99
N VAL A 349 -47.03 83.57 42.12
CA VAL A 349 -47.39 84.23 43.39
C VAL A 349 -48.73 84.97 43.25
N TRP A 350 -49.46 85.16 44.35
CA TRP A 350 -50.74 85.88 44.35
C TRP A 350 -50.90 86.77 45.59
N LYS A 351 -51.63 87.89 45.42
CA LYS A 351 -51.88 88.92 46.44
C LYS A 351 -53.30 89.47 46.30
N ASP A 352 -53.90 89.85 47.41
CA ASP A 352 -55.13 90.62 47.55
C ASP A 352 -54.84 92.11 47.83
N ASN A 353 -55.90 92.88 48.06
CA ASN A 353 -55.85 94.33 48.19
C ASN A 353 -55.52 94.84 49.61
N GLN A 354 -55.19 93.98 50.58
CA GLN A 354 -54.92 94.40 51.96
C GLN A 354 -53.47 94.10 52.37
N GLY A 355 -52.84 95.03 53.10
CA GLY A 355 -51.46 94.88 53.61
C GLY A 355 -50.34 94.95 52.56
N GLU A 356 -49.09 94.92 53.03
CA GLU A 356 -47.87 95.08 52.21
C GLU A 356 -47.21 93.74 51.78
N ASN A 357 -47.62 92.59 52.36
CA ASN A 357 -46.99 91.27 52.14
C ASN A 357 -47.70 90.43 51.06
N ILE A 358 -47.03 89.40 50.52
CA ILE A 358 -47.60 88.41 49.58
C ILE A 358 -48.57 87.47 50.32
N ASP A 359 -49.74 87.20 49.74
CA ASP A 359 -50.78 86.38 50.37
C ASP A 359 -50.58 84.89 50.17
N GLY A 360 -50.06 84.47 49.03
CA GLY A 360 -49.62 83.10 48.85
C GLY A 360 -48.87 82.82 47.57
N ILE A 361 -48.42 81.57 47.45
CA ILE A 361 -47.60 81.09 46.34
C ILE A 361 -48.18 79.80 45.77
N ASN A 362 -48.02 79.59 44.46
CA ASN A 362 -48.13 78.29 43.82
C ASN A 362 -46.73 77.72 43.62
N TYR A 363 -46.56 76.43 43.85
CA TYR A 363 -45.27 75.77 43.74
C TYR A 363 -45.44 74.34 43.24
N ALA A 364 -44.47 73.86 42.48
CA ALA A 364 -44.49 72.52 41.88
C ALA A 364 -43.16 71.80 42.12
N PRO A 365 -43.17 70.46 42.21
CA PRO A 365 -41.94 69.71 42.35
C PRO A 365 -41.18 69.73 41.02
N LEU A 366 -39.89 70.08 41.06
CA LEU A 366 -38.99 69.75 39.96
C LEU A 366 -38.75 68.24 40.02
N GLN A 367 -39.09 67.53 38.95
CA GLN A 367 -39.00 66.07 38.88
C GLN A 367 -38.00 65.64 37.80
N LYS A 368 -37.32 64.52 38.06
CA LYS A 368 -36.44 63.82 37.13
C LYS A 368 -36.93 62.40 36.93
N ARG A 369 -36.91 61.89 35.69
CA ARG A 369 -37.23 60.50 35.37
C ARG A 369 -35.97 59.66 35.37
N VAL A 370 -35.95 58.59 36.14
CA VAL A 370 -34.90 57.55 36.11
C VAL A 370 -35.60 56.20 35.93
N GLY A 371 -35.16 55.42 34.95
CA GLY A 371 -35.93 54.27 34.47
C GLY A 371 -37.31 54.70 33.97
N ASN A 372 -38.33 53.97 34.41
CA ASN A 372 -39.74 54.29 34.14
C ASN A 372 -40.42 55.10 35.27
N GLN A 373 -39.67 55.63 36.23
CA GLN A 373 -40.22 56.31 37.42
C GLN A 373 -39.81 57.80 37.48
N TRP A 374 -40.74 58.66 37.89
CA TRP A 374 -40.51 60.08 38.16
C TRP A 374 -40.23 60.32 39.64
N TYR A 375 -39.16 61.05 39.93
CA TYR A 375 -38.74 61.41 41.29
C TYR A 375 -38.69 62.93 41.44
N THR A 376 -39.27 63.46 42.52
CA THR A 376 -39.03 64.86 42.92
C THR A 376 -37.58 65.02 43.36
N VAL A 377 -36.88 66.05 42.86
CA VAL A 377 -35.48 66.30 43.23
C VAL A 377 -35.36 66.69 44.70
N GLN A 378 -34.28 66.33 45.36
CA GLN A 378 -34.00 66.82 46.71
C GLN A 378 -33.37 68.21 46.56
N GLY A 379 -34.11 69.27 46.88
CA GLY A 379 -33.58 70.64 46.83
C GLY A 379 -32.32 70.78 47.68
N GLY A 380 -31.35 71.61 47.25
CA GLY A 380 -30.12 71.85 48.00
C GLY A 380 -30.40 72.56 49.33
N THR A 381 -29.57 72.28 50.34
CA THR A 381 -29.50 73.15 51.53
C THR A 381 -28.78 74.43 51.14
N ALA A 382 -29.49 75.56 51.24
CA ALA A 382 -28.96 76.89 50.92
C ALA A 382 -27.84 77.31 51.87
#